data_AF-A0A1Q5M9B2-F1
#
_entry.id   AF-A0A1Q5M9B2-F1
#
_cell.length_a   1.000
_cell.length_b   1.000
_cell.length_c   1.000
_cell.angle_alpha   90.00
_cell.angle_beta   90.00
_cell.angle_gamma   90.00
#
_symmetry.space_group_name_H-M   'P 1'
#
loop_
_entity.id
_entity.type
_entity.pdbx_description
1 polymer ?
#
loop_
_entity_poly.entity_id
_entity_poly.type
_entity_poly.pdbx_seq_one_letter_code
_entity_poly.pdbx_strand_id
1 'polypeptide(L)'
;MEFNFYWTSDAPGLAQRSEFDPVLEGVSQFRKADIGDEAVIGRNGAIVSVSCITDRGRYFTLKLHLPQASILDEANRAKVEKFMRAYFPAAVKTLDCR
;
A
#
# COMPACT_ATOMS: atom_id res chain seq x y z
N MET A 1 11.65 -8.91 2.04
CA MET A 1 10.66 -7.96 1.49
C MET A 1 9.57 -8.80 0.88
N GLU A 2 8.32 -8.49 1.20
CA GLU A 2 7.16 -9.26 0.78
C GLU A 2 6.17 -8.34 0.09
N PHE A 3 5.67 -8.78 -1.06
CA PHE A 3 4.61 -8.11 -1.80
C PHE A 3 3.36 -8.97 -1.82
N ASN A 4 2.24 -8.37 -1.48
CA ASN A 4 0.92 -8.98 -1.64
C ASN A 4 0.06 -8.01 -2.43
N PHE A 5 -0.75 -8.51 -3.35
CA PHE A 5 -1.67 -7.69 -4.10
C PHE A 5 -2.99 -8.39 -4.29
N TYR A 6 -4.05 -7.60 -4.44
CA TYR A 6 -5.40 -8.11 -4.64
C TYR A 6 -6.27 -7.05 -5.31
N TRP A 7 -7.43 -7.51 -5.77
CA TRP A 7 -8.44 -6.67 -6.40
C TRP A 7 -9.69 -6.63 -5.53
N THR A 8 -10.34 -5.47 -5.47
CA THR A 8 -11.63 -5.30 -4.79
C THR A 8 -12.63 -4.58 -5.68
N SER A 9 -13.91 -4.82 -5.41
CA SER A 9 -15.00 -4.09 -6.08
C SER A 9 -15.11 -2.65 -5.60
N ASP A 10 -14.75 -2.36 -4.35
CA ASP A 10 -14.86 -1.03 -3.74
C ASP A 10 -13.52 -0.55 -3.20
N ALA A 11 -13.40 0.77 -3.02
CA ALA A 11 -12.21 1.39 -2.45
C ALA A 11 -11.96 0.84 -1.03
N PRO A 12 -10.70 0.53 -0.67
CA PRO A 12 -10.43 -0.11 0.61
C PRO A 12 -10.67 0.80 1.82
N GLY A 13 -10.74 2.12 1.68
CA GLY A 13 -10.98 3.05 2.78
C GLY A 13 -9.86 3.04 3.83
N LEU A 14 -8.60 2.90 3.39
CA LEU A 14 -7.43 2.66 4.25
C LEU A 14 -7.33 3.64 5.43
N ALA A 15 -7.68 4.90 5.18
CA ALA A 15 -7.62 5.99 6.14
C ALA A 15 -8.66 5.91 7.29
N GLN A 16 -9.75 5.18 7.09
CA GLN A 16 -10.90 5.11 8.01
C GLN A 16 -10.90 3.80 8.81
N ARG A 17 -9.99 2.89 8.48
CA ARG A 17 -9.85 1.60 9.15
C ARG A 17 -9.20 1.75 10.52
N SER A 18 -9.56 0.84 11.41
CA SER A 18 -8.85 0.64 12.68
C SER A 18 -7.42 0.19 12.42
N GLU A 19 -6.47 0.59 13.26
CA GLU A 19 -5.09 0.07 13.21
C GLU A 19 -5.00 -1.45 13.44
N PHE A 20 -6.04 -2.05 14.03
CA PHE A 20 -6.17 -3.51 14.23
C PHE A 20 -6.85 -4.23 13.05
N ASP A 21 -7.23 -3.51 11.99
CA ASP A 21 -7.82 -4.10 10.81
C ASP A 21 -6.79 -5.02 10.12
N PRO A 22 -7.14 -6.29 9.79
CA PRO A 22 -6.22 -7.21 9.11
C PRO A 22 -5.69 -6.69 7.78
N VAL A 23 -6.39 -5.74 7.13
CA VAL A 23 -5.87 -5.08 5.94
C VAL A 23 -4.57 -4.33 6.24
N LEU A 24 -4.44 -3.72 7.42
CA LEU A 24 -3.29 -2.92 7.84
C LEU A 24 -2.18 -3.75 8.53
N GLU A 25 -2.35 -5.07 8.65
CA GLU A 25 -1.32 -5.94 9.20
C GLU A 25 0.00 -5.78 8.44
N GLY A 26 1.11 -5.71 9.20
CA GLY A 26 2.44 -5.47 8.65
C GLY A 26 2.74 -4.00 8.35
N VAL A 27 1.85 -3.05 8.68
CA VAL A 27 2.06 -1.61 8.46
C VAL A 27 1.85 -0.82 9.75
N SER A 28 2.90 -0.76 10.57
CA SER A 28 2.91 -0.09 11.87
C SER A 28 3.03 1.43 11.76
N GLN A 29 2.33 2.13 12.67
CA GLN A 29 2.41 3.60 12.85
C GLN A 29 2.33 4.37 11.53
N PHE A 30 1.30 4.03 10.75
CA PHE A 30 1.19 4.53 9.40
C PHE A 30 0.84 6.02 9.34
N ARG A 31 1.19 6.63 8.22
CA ARG A 31 0.71 7.96 7.82
C ARG A 31 0.12 7.88 6.42
N LYS A 32 -0.86 8.72 6.14
CA LYS A 32 -1.36 8.86 4.77
C LYS A 32 -0.25 9.38 3.87
N ALA A 33 -0.21 8.90 2.64
CA ALA A 33 0.66 9.42 1.61
C ALA A 33 -0.14 9.66 0.34
N ASP A 34 0.34 10.60 -0.47
CA ASP A 34 -0.21 10.88 -1.79
C ASP A 34 0.48 9.97 -2.82
N ILE A 35 0.05 8.70 -2.85
CA ILE A 35 0.47 7.67 -3.80
C ILE A 35 -0.79 6.90 -4.19
N GLY A 36 -1.15 6.86 -5.48
CA GLY A 36 -2.43 6.30 -5.91
C GLY A 36 -3.63 7.08 -5.37
N ASP A 37 -4.78 6.42 -5.22
CA ASP A 37 -6.00 7.03 -4.71
C ASP A 37 -6.04 6.98 -3.17
N GLU A 38 -5.52 5.90 -2.59
CA GLU A 38 -5.37 5.74 -1.16
C GLU A 38 -4.01 5.12 -0.84
N ALA A 39 -3.23 5.75 0.04
CA ALA A 39 -2.02 5.13 0.55
C ALA A 39 -1.79 5.38 2.03
N VAL A 40 -1.23 4.37 2.67
CA VAL A 40 -0.71 4.44 4.04
C VAL A 40 0.72 3.88 4.07
N ILE A 41 1.63 4.63 4.68
CA ILE A 41 3.05 4.28 4.80
C ILE A 41 3.42 4.15 6.27
N GLY A 42 3.80 2.94 6.66
CA GLY A 42 4.32 2.60 7.96
C GLY A 42 5.85 2.59 8.00
N ARG A 43 6.40 2.24 9.16
CA ARG A 43 7.86 2.08 9.33
C ARG A 43 8.38 0.76 8.77
N ASN A 44 7.52 -0.24 8.66
CA ASN A 44 7.83 -1.60 8.21
C ASN A 44 7.01 -2.02 6.98
N GLY A 45 6.34 -1.10 6.30
CA GLY A 45 5.51 -1.48 5.16
C GLY A 45 4.69 -0.33 4.61
N ALA A 46 3.93 -0.63 3.58
CA ALA A 46 3.04 0.31 2.90
C ALA A 46 1.86 -0.42 2.27
N ILE A 47 0.75 0.28 2.14
CA ILE A 47 -0.41 -0.18 1.37
C ILE A 47 -0.80 0.97 0.45
N VAL A 48 -0.93 0.67 -0.84
CA VAL A 48 -1.30 1.64 -1.86
C VAL A 48 -2.39 1.03 -2.70
N SER A 49 -3.47 1.77 -2.90
CA SER A 49 -4.60 1.39 -3.72
C SER A 49 -4.87 2.43 -4.79
N VAL A 50 -5.28 1.99 -5.97
CA VAL A 50 -5.70 2.84 -7.08
C VAL A 50 -6.89 2.21 -7.78
N SER A 51 -7.78 3.05 -8.30
CA SER A 51 -8.79 2.66 -9.26
C SER A 51 -8.10 2.06 -10.49
N CYS A 52 -8.49 0.85 -10.82
CA CYS A 52 -8.00 0.13 -11.97
C CYS A 52 -9.11 -0.86 -12.32
N ILE A 53 -9.79 -0.67 -13.45
CA ILE A 53 -10.94 -1.50 -13.79
C ILE A 53 -10.47 -2.69 -14.61
N THR A 54 -10.70 -3.88 -14.07
CA THR A 54 -10.46 -5.17 -14.73
C THR A 54 -11.62 -6.13 -14.47
N ASP A 55 -11.57 -7.30 -15.08
CA ASP A 55 -12.49 -8.42 -14.78
C ASP A 55 -12.39 -8.92 -13.33
N ARG A 56 -11.28 -8.63 -12.64
CA ARG A 56 -11.02 -9.04 -11.25
C ARG A 56 -11.54 -8.05 -10.20
N GLY A 57 -11.81 -6.80 -10.59
CA GLY A 57 -12.25 -5.75 -9.66
C GLY A 57 -12.05 -4.34 -10.22
N ARG A 58 -12.44 -3.36 -9.41
CA ARG A 58 -12.36 -1.93 -9.77
C ARG A 58 -11.20 -1.20 -9.08
N TYR A 59 -10.61 -1.82 -8.07
CA TYR A 59 -9.47 -1.27 -7.34
C TYR A 59 -8.37 -2.32 -7.26
N PHE A 60 -7.15 -1.90 -7.57
CA PHE A 60 -5.94 -2.67 -7.34
C PHE A 60 -5.27 -2.17 -6.07
N THR A 61 -4.99 -3.07 -5.12
CA THR A 61 -4.22 -2.77 -3.93
C THR A 61 -2.92 -3.55 -3.91
N LEU A 62 -1.81 -2.85 -3.66
CA LEU A 62 -0.49 -3.41 -3.41
C LEU A 62 -0.09 -3.17 -1.94
N LYS A 63 0.27 -4.24 -1.25
CA LYS A 63 0.84 -4.25 0.09
C LYS A 63 2.32 -4.61 0.01
N LEU A 64 3.14 -3.81 0.68
CA LEU A 64 4.55 -4.04 0.93
C LEU A 64 4.74 -4.30 2.43
N HIS A 65 5.35 -5.42 2.78
CA HIS A 65 5.75 -5.73 4.15
C HIS A 65 7.27 -5.99 4.24
N LEU A 66 7.88 -5.41 5.26
CA LEU A 66 9.30 -5.55 5.60
C LEU A 66 9.41 -6.17 6.99
N PRO A 67 9.29 -7.51 7.12
CA PRO A 67 9.26 -8.19 8.42
C PRO A 67 10.53 -7.98 9.26
N GLN A 68 11.66 -7.71 8.60
CA GLN A 68 12.95 -7.46 9.25
C GLN A 68 13.21 -5.97 9.55
N ALA A 69 12.30 -5.07 9.17
CA ALA A 69 12.48 -3.65 9.44
C ALA A 69 12.11 -3.33 10.90
N SER A 70 13.00 -2.63 11.59
CA SER A 70 12.71 -2.12 12.93
C SER A 70 11.57 -1.10 12.87
N ILE A 71 10.50 -1.35 13.62
CA ILE A 71 9.38 -0.41 13.80
C ILE A 71 9.76 0.80 14.67
N LEU A 72 10.93 0.77 15.31
CA LEU A 72 11.46 1.89 16.09
C LEU A 72 12.28 2.86 15.23
N ASP A 73 12.75 2.43 14.06
CA ASP A 73 13.51 3.29 13.15
C ASP A 73 12.55 4.20 12.36
N GLU A 74 12.46 5.46 12.78
CA GLU A 74 11.59 6.44 12.14
C GLU A 74 12.02 6.78 10.70
N ALA A 75 13.32 6.64 10.39
CA ALA A 75 13.86 6.96 9.07
C ALA A 75 13.41 5.96 8.01
N ASN A 76 12.99 4.74 8.40
CA ASN A 76 12.52 3.74 7.46
C ASN A 76 11.23 4.17 6.75
N ARG A 77 10.35 4.96 7.39
CA ARG A 77 9.12 5.43 6.74
C ARG A 77 9.43 6.20 5.45
N ALA A 78 10.41 7.11 5.48
CA ALA A 78 10.81 7.90 4.32
C ALA A 78 11.42 7.02 3.21
N LYS A 79 12.16 5.97 3.57
CA LYS A 79 12.73 5.02 2.61
C LYS A 79 11.63 4.19 1.94
N VAL A 80 10.66 3.69 2.72
CA VAL A 80 9.50 2.95 2.22
C VAL A 80 8.67 3.83 1.29
N GLU A 81 8.39 5.07 1.70
CA GLU A 81 7.65 6.02 0.87
C GLU A 81 8.37 6.28 -0.46
N LYS A 82 9.67 6.60 -0.41
CA LYS A 82 10.48 6.82 -1.61
C LYS A 82 10.46 5.62 -2.55
N PHE A 83 10.56 4.41 -2.00
CA PHE A 83 10.49 3.18 -2.77
C PHE A 83 9.11 3.03 -3.43
N MET A 84 8.02 3.16 -2.68
CA MET A 84 6.66 2.98 -3.19
C MET A 84 6.27 4.04 -4.22
N ARG A 85 6.75 5.29 -4.08
CA ARG A 85 6.57 6.35 -5.08
C ARG A 85 7.17 5.98 -6.44
N ALA A 86 8.27 5.24 -6.46
CA ALA A 86 8.87 4.76 -7.70
C ALA A 86 8.23 3.46 -8.20
N TYR A 87 8.01 2.51 -7.29
CA TYR A 87 7.57 1.16 -7.64
C TYR A 87 6.09 1.08 -8.03
N PHE A 88 5.20 1.68 -7.26
CA PHE A 88 3.76 1.51 -7.46
C PHE A 88 3.27 2.01 -8.83
N PRO A 89 3.64 3.21 -9.32
CA PRO A 89 3.23 3.65 -10.65
C PRO A 89 3.77 2.75 -11.76
N ALA A 90 4.99 2.23 -11.61
CA ALA A 90 5.57 1.29 -12.56
C ALA A 90 4.80 -0.04 -12.58
N ALA A 91 4.43 -0.56 -11.41
CA ALA A 91 3.60 -1.77 -11.30
C ALA A 91 2.23 -1.57 -11.96
N VAL A 92 1.53 -0.48 -11.66
CA VAL A 92 0.19 -0.19 -12.22
C VAL A 92 0.21 -0.09 -13.75
N LYS A 93 1.27 0.49 -14.33
CA LYS A 93 1.43 0.55 -15.80
C LYS A 93 1.46 -0.83 -16.47
N THR A 94 1.82 -1.88 -15.74
CA THR A 94 1.83 -3.26 -16.27
C THR A 94 0.47 -3.96 -16.20
N LEU A 95 -0.52 -3.36 -15.51
CA LEU A 95 -1.81 -4.01 -15.21
C LEU A 95 -2.90 -3.78 -16.27
N ASP A 96 -2.59 -3.11 -17.39
CA ASP A 96 -3.55 -2.77 -18.47
C ASP A 96 -4.91 -2.25 -17.94
N CYS A 97 -4.83 -1.37 -16.93
CA CYS A 97 -5.99 -0.74 -16.30
C CYS A 97 -6.79 0.06 -17.33
N ARG A 98 -8.12 -0.09 -17.31
CA ARG A 98 -9.05 0.70 -18.14
C ARG A 98 -9.87 1.68 -17.31
#